data_AF-A0AAV7S0N7-F1
#
_entry.id   AF-A0AAV7S0N7-F1
#
_cell.length_a   1.000
_cell.length_b   1.000
_cell.length_c   1.000
_cell.angle_alpha   90.00
_cell.angle_beta   90.00
_cell.angle_gamma   90.00
#
_symmetry.space_group_name_H-M   'P 1'
#
loop_
_entity.id
_entity.type
_entity.pdbx_description
1 polymer ?
#
loop_
_entity_poly.entity_id
_entity_poly.type
_entity_poly.pdbx_seq_one_letter_code
_entity_poly.pdbx_strand_id
1 'polypeptide(L)'
;MVTRDKGEKTKDQSLSLDAIAVSQEDQSGKTPPITMENNNRPVSTMQLLRTEDGEGDARSPPIEEMITKLTEEIKKAFSLSEANQVSIREACEMLEAKFDLLANRTQILEEKEDVILIKQDLRQSRASEQDLQDKLERLENAARRNNLRIFNVPEGVEGDDIKIFIASLIKDTLQLEETEQDIAADIQRIHRDPFRRDPGRKKPRKILVNFLTYALKKKILLNALKQKTLRGKDFSFEVRSDLARSTLNRQWEIVLRILRSWVLQRNLNFQPPCG
;
A
#
# COMPACT_ATOMS: atom_id res chain seq x y z
N MET A 1 -30.60 42.88 16.83
CA MET A 1 -30.22 41.97 15.73
C MET A 1 -30.06 40.58 16.32
N VAL A 2 -31.14 39.84 16.61
CA VAL A 2 -32.00 39.07 15.68
C VAL A 2 -31.20 38.10 14.81
N THR A 3 -31.06 36.89 15.36
CA THR A 3 -31.00 35.54 14.77
C THR A 3 -30.23 35.31 13.46
N ARG A 4 -29.28 34.36 13.51
CA ARG A 4 -28.99 33.44 12.40
C ARG A 4 -28.58 32.09 12.96
N ASP A 5 -29.59 31.26 13.14
CA ASP A 5 -29.47 29.82 13.33
C ASP A 5 -29.49 29.18 11.93
N LYS A 6 -28.47 28.38 11.60
CA LYS A 6 -28.42 27.58 10.37
C LYS A 6 -28.17 26.14 10.78
N GLY A 7 -29.25 25.40 10.97
CA GLY A 7 -29.23 23.94 11.08
C GLY A 7 -29.02 23.32 9.71
N GLU A 8 -27.88 22.66 9.53
CA GLU A 8 -27.69 21.63 8.51
C GLU A 8 -28.05 20.27 9.14
N LYS A 9 -29.16 19.70 8.69
CA LYS A 9 -29.57 18.32 9.01
C LYS A 9 -28.90 17.38 8.01
N THR A 10 -27.81 16.72 8.41
CA THR A 10 -27.33 15.52 7.72
C THR A 10 -28.12 14.31 8.24
N LYS A 11 -28.83 13.63 7.34
CA LYS A 11 -29.56 12.39 7.63
C LYS A 11 -28.57 11.27 7.93
N ASP A 12 -28.46 10.90 9.19
CA ASP A 12 -27.96 9.58 9.59
C ASP A 12 -29.02 8.54 9.21
N GLN A 13 -28.68 7.67 8.26
CA GLN A 13 -29.42 6.43 8.04
C GLN A 13 -28.72 5.33 8.81
N SER A 14 -29.26 5.05 9.99
CA SER A 14 -29.06 3.79 10.71
C SER A 14 -29.70 2.65 9.91
N LEU A 15 -28.87 1.74 9.41
CA LEU A 15 -29.28 0.39 9.08
C LEU A 15 -28.56 -0.57 10.03
N SER A 16 -29.33 -1.02 11.02
CA SER A 16 -28.98 -2.10 11.95
C SER A 16 -28.78 -3.39 11.15
N LEU A 17 -27.53 -3.86 11.11
CA LEU A 17 -27.19 -5.21 10.69
C LEU A 17 -27.37 -6.13 11.90
N ASP A 18 -28.56 -6.72 12.00
CA ASP A 18 -28.79 -7.82 12.93
C ASP A 18 -28.07 -9.08 12.42
N ALA A 19 -27.05 -9.43 13.19
CA ALA A 19 -26.57 -10.76 13.54
C ALA A 19 -27.03 -11.96 12.68
N ILE A 20 -26.07 -12.57 11.98
CA ILE A 20 -26.08 -14.01 11.75
C ILE A 20 -24.70 -14.54 12.13
N ALA A 21 -24.58 -14.94 13.40
CA ALA A 21 -23.49 -15.76 13.91
C ALA A 21 -23.95 -17.22 13.96
N VAL A 22 -23.31 -18.02 13.12
CA VAL A 22 -22.95 -19.44 13.20
C VAL A 22 -23.55 -20.25 14.37
N SER A 23 -24.22 -21.35 14.03
CA SER A 23 -24.13 -22.61 14.76
C SER A 23 -24.21 -23.78 13.77
N GLN A 24 -23.19 -24.63 13.85
CA GLN A 24 -23.00 -25.87 13.11
C GLN A 24 -24.01 -26.93 13.56
N GLU A 25 -24.36 -27.89 12.68
CA GLU A 25 -24.25 -29.33 12.95
C GLU A 25 -24.65 -30.17 11.71
N ASP A 26 -23.71 -31.04 11.34
CA ASP A 26 -23.85 -32.37 10.76
C ASP A 26 -24.57 -32.62 9.42
N GLN A 27 -23.75 -32.74 8.38
CA GLN A 27 -24.05 -33.57 7.21
C GLN A 27 -24.01 -35.05 7.59
N SER A 28 -25.17 -35.64 7.92
CA SER A 28 -25.41 -37.05 7.64
C SER A 28 -26.90 -37.33 7.47
N GLY A 29 -27.27 -37.91 6.32
CA GLY A 29 -28.53 -38.63 6.19
C GLY A 29 -29.55 -38.05 5.20
N LYS A 30 -29.68 -38.80 4.10
CA LYS A 30 -30.92 -39.07 3.35
C LYS A 30 -31.37 -37.99 2.36
N THR A 31 -30.93 -38.17 1.12
CA THR A 31 -31.76 -37.85 -0.06
C THR A 31 -33.12 -38.55 0.07
N PRO A 32 -34.27 -37.86 -0.09
CA PRO A 32 -35.53 -38.53 -0.33
C PRO A 32 -35.52 -39.12 -1.76
N PRO A 33 -36.08 -40.32 -1.97
CA PRO A 33 -36.04 -41.00 -3.26
C PRO A 33 -36.93 -40.27 -4.26
N ILE A 34 -36.42 -40.09 -5.48
CA ILE A 34 -37.20 -39.69 -6.64
C ILE A 34 -38.15 -40.85 -6.96
N THR A 35 -39.43 -40.68 -6.64
CA THR A 35 -40.49 -41.59 -7.10
C THR A 35 -40.73 -41.35 -8.58
N MET A 36 -40.22 -42.26 -9.41
CA MET A 36 -40.66 -42.42 -10.79
C MET A 36 -42.10 -42.93 -10.77
N GLU A 37 -43.06 -42.10 -11.14
CA GLU A 37 -44.44 -42.56 -11.39
C GLU A 37 -44.44 -43.48 -12.63
N ASN A 38 -44.48 -44.78 -12.32
CA ASN A 38 -44.56 -45.88 -13.26
C ASN A 38 -46.01 -46.05 -13.71
N ASN A 39 -46.38 -45.49 -14.86
CA ASN A 39 -47.69 -45.72 -15.48
C ASN A 39 -47.73 -47.06 -16.22
N ASN A 40 -47.65 -48.16 -15.46
CA ASN A 40 -48.00 -49.50 -15.90
C ASN A 40 -49.38 -49.87 -15.32
N ARG A 41 -50.44 -49.73 -16.12
CA ARG A 41 -51.72 -50.40 -15.83
C ARG A 41 -51.84 -51.66 -16.70
N PRO A 42 -52.17 -52.82 -16.11
CA PRO A 42 -52.34 -54.07 -16.85
C PRO A 42 -53.67 -54.06 -17.62
N VAL A 43 -53.62 -54.35 -18.92
CA VAL A 43 -54.80 -54.64 -19.73
C VAL A 43 -55.21 -56.09 -19.44
N SER A 44 -56.28 -56.27 -18.67
CA SER A 44 -56.86 -57.57 -18.36
C SER A 44 -57.77 -58.06 -19.48
N THR A 45 -57.64 -59.36 -19.76
CA THR A 45 -58.13 -60.10 -20.93
C THR A 45 -59.61 -60.53 -20.82
N MET A 46 -60.30 -60.48 -21.97
CA MET A 46 -61.44 -61.32 -22.44
C MET A 46 -62.74 -61.46 -21.62
N GLN A 47 -63.84 -60.96 -22.20
CA GLN A 47 -65.16 -61.64 -22.26
C GLN A 47 -66.05 -60.93 -23.29
N LEU A 48 -66.15 -61.48 -24.50
CA LEU A 48 -67.18 -62.41 -25.01
C LEU A 48 -68.37 -61.68 -25.66
N LEU A 49 -68.31 -61.64 -27.00
CA LEU A 49 -69.37 -61.20 -27.91
C LEU A 49 -70.64 -62.04 -27.73
N ARG A 50 -71.79 -61.36 -27.62
CA ARG A 50 -73.06 -61.85 -28.16
C ARG A 50 -73.50 -60.90 -29.27
N THR A 51 -73.73 -61.52 -30.41
CA THR A 51 -74.21 -60.99 -31.69
C THR A 51 -75.61 -60.40 -31.55
N GLU A 52 -75.85 -59.26 -32.19
CA GLU A 52 -77.11 -59.01 -32.87
C GLU A 52 -76.79 -58.52 -34.29
N ASP A 53 -77.49 -59.13 -35.24
CA ASP A 53 -77.23 -59.12 -36.67
C ASP A 53 -77.50 -57.75 -37.33
N GLY A 54 -76.74 -57.45 -38.39
CA GLY A 54 -77.00 -56.31 -39.26
C GLY A 54 -75.87 -56.09 -40.27
N GLU A 55 -76.05 -56.64 -41.47
CA GLU A 55 -75.17 -56.61 -42.65
C GLU A 55 -74.71 -55.21 -43.10
N GLY A 56 -73.51 -55.12 -43.68
CA GLY A 56 -73.07 -53.94 -44.40
C GLY A 56 -71.58 -53.93 -44.78
N ASP A 57 -71.30 -54.48 -45.95
CA ASP A 57 -70.01 -54.63 -46.65
C ASP A 57 -69.14 -53.34 -46.72
N ALA A 58 -67.90 -53.41 -46.22
CA ALA A 58 -66.81 -52.49 -46.56
C ALA A 58 -65.46 -53.17 -46.30
N ARG A 59 -64.80 -53.63 -47.37
CA ARG A 59 -63.45 -54.23 -47.36
C ARG A 59 -62.45 -53.28 -46.67
N SER A 60 -62.05 -53.61 -45.45
CA SER A 60 -60.94 -53.01 -44.74
C SER A 60 -59.60 -53.35 -45.43
N PRO A 61 -58.62 -52.41 -45.47
CA PRO A 61 -57.32 -52.67 -46.09
C PRO A 61 -56.60 -53.84 -45.37
N PRO A 62 -55.81 -54.64 -46.10
CA PRO A 62 -55.16 -55.83 -45.55
C PRO A 62 -54.25 -55.42 -44.39
N ILE A 63 -54.37 -56.15 -43.27
CA ILE A 63 -53.66 -55.92 -42.01
C ILE A 63 -52.15 -55.68 -42.20
N GLU A 64 -51.56 -56.31 -43.22
CA GLU A 64 -50.16 -56.15 -43.62
C GLU A 64 -49.78 -54.71 -44.00
N GLU A 65 -50.64 -53.95 -44.70
CA GLU A 65 -50.37 -52.55 -45.05
C GLU A 65 -50.39 -51.61 -43.85
N MET A 66 -51.15 -51.95 -42.80
CA MET A 66 -51.23 -51.17 -41.57
C MET A 66 -49.98 -51.41 -40.71
N ILE A 67 -49.50 -52.66 -40.68
CA ILE A 67 -48.24 -53.04 -40.04
C ILE A 67 -47.06 -52.33 -40.70
N THR A 68 -46.98 -52.33 -42.04
CA THR A 68 -45.87 -51.66 -42.75
C THR A 68 -45.83 -50.15 -42.47
N LYS A 69 -46.97 -49.47 -42.51
CA LYS A 69 -47.08 -48.03 -42.14
C LYS A 69 -46.64 -47.76 -40.70
N LEU A 70 -47.09 -48.57 -39.75
CA LEU A 70 -46.64 -48.46 -38.35
C LEU A 70 -45.14 -48.71 -38.21
N THR A 71 -44.57 -49.69 -38.92
CA THR A 71 -43.13 -49.92 -38.88
C THR A 71 -42.33 -48.76 -39.49
N GLU A 72 -42.84 -48.09 -40.51
CA GLU A 72 -42.22 -46.90 -41.09
C GLU A 72 -42.29 -45.69 -40.15
N GLU A 73 -43.42 -45.47 -39.48
CA GLU A 73 -43.58 -44.41 -38.48
C GLU A 73 -42.67 -44.63 -37.27
N ILE A 74 -42.57 -45.87 -36.79
CA ILE A 74 -41.64 -46.25 -35.71
C ILE A 74 -40.19 -46.00 -36.15
N LYS A 75 -39.79 -46.39 -37.37
CA LYS A 75 -38.45 -46.10 -37.90
C LYS A 75 -38.17 -44.60 -37.97
N LYS A 76 -39.14 -43.80 -38.42
CA LYS A 76 -39.03 -42.32 -38.43
C LYS A 76 -38.86 -41.78 -37.02
N ALA A 77 -39.64 -42.24 -36.04
CA ALA A 77 -39.52 -41.83 -34.64
C ALA A 77 -38.17 -42.21 -34.03
N PHE A 78 -37.63 -43.41 -34.31
CA PHE A 78 -36.29 -43.80 -33.88
C PHE A 78 -35.21 -42.93 -34.52
N SER A 79 -35.28 -42.66 -35.84
CA SER A 79 -34.31 -41.80 -36.51
C SER A 79 -34.30 -40.37 -35.96
N LEU A 80 -35.48 -39.84 -35.59
CA LEU A 80 -35.60 -38.53 -34.94
C LEU A 80 -35.03 -38.57 -33.51
N SER A 81 -35.24 -39.66 -32.78
CA SER A 81 -34.68 -39.85 -31.45
C SER A 81 -33.16 -39.92 -31.46
N GLU A 82 -32.56 -40.64 -32.41
CA GLU A 82 -31.11 -40.71 -32.60
C GLU A 82 -30.51 -39.33 -32.94
N ALA A 83 -31.16 -38.58 -33.83
CA ALA A 83 -30.74 -37.21 -34.16
C ALA A 83 -30.78 -36.28 -32.92
N ASN A 84 -31.83 -36.38 -32.11
CA ASN A 84 -31.92 -35.62 -30.86
C ASN A 84 -30.85 -36.06 -29.85
N GLN A 85 -30.54 -37.35 -29.75
CA GLN A 85 -29.47 -37.85 -28.88
C GLN A 85 -28.10 -37.29 -29.28
N VAL A 86 -27.80 -37.24 -30.58
CA VAL A 86 -26.57 -36.63 -31.10
C VAL A 86 -26.53 -35.14 -30.77
N SER A 87 -27.63 -34.41 -31.04
CA SER A 87 -27.71 -32.98 -30.74
C SER A 87 -27.53 -32.67 -29.24
N ILE A 88 -28.13 -33.48 -28.36
CA ILE A 88 -27.96 -33.36 -26.92
C ILE A 88 -26.51 -33.63 -26.52
N ARG A 89 -25.87 -34.64 -27.12
CA ARG A 89 -24.48 -34.98 -26.84
C ARG A 89 -23.53 -33.83 -27.19
N GLU A 90 -23.69 -33.26 -28.37
CA GLU A 90 -22.91 -32.09 -28.81
C GLU A 90 -23.16 -30.89 -27.89
N ALA A 91 -24.40 -30.67 -27.45
CA ALA A 91 -24.72 -29.62 -26.49
C ALA A 91 -24.06 -29.85 -25.13
N CYS A 92 -24.02 -31.09 -24.63
CA CYS A 92 -23.32 -31.46 -23.41
C CYS A 92 -21.80 -31.22 -23.53
N GLU A 93 -21.17 -31.64 -24.62
CA GLU A 93 -19.74 -31.41 -24.87
C GLU A 93 -19.41 -29.91 -24.93
N MET A 94 -20.27 -29.11 -25.58
CA MET A 94 -20.13 -27.64 -25.57
C MET A 94 -20.29 -27.02 -24.18
N LEU A 95 -21.17 -27.57 -23.35
CA LEU A 95 -21.38 -27.10 -21.97
C LEU A 95 -20.18 -27.45 -21.09
N GLU A 96 -19.62 -28.64 -21.22
CA GLU A 96 -18.40 -29.07 -20.53
C GLU A 96 -17.22 -28.14 -20.87
N ALA A 97 -16.99 -27.88 -22.15
CA ALA A 97 -15.93 -26.95 -22.57
C ALA A 97 -16.12 -25.53 -22.04
N LYS A 98 -17.37 -25.05 -21.95
CA LYS A 98 -17.69 -23.76 -21.33
C LYS A 98 -17.47 -23.77 -19.82
N PHE A 99 -17.78 -24.88 -19.15
CA PHE A 99 -17.59 -25.05 -17.72
C PHE A 99 -16.10 -25.00 -17.36
N ASP A 100 -15.24 -25.70 -18.11
CA ASP A 100 -13.79 -25.66 -17.94
C ASP A 100 -13.23 -24.25 -18.17
N LEU A 101 -13.72 -23.55 -19.19
CA LEU A 101 -13.33 -22.16 -19.44
C LEU A 101 -13.73 -21.24 -18.29
N LEU A 102 -14.92 -21.43 -17.72
CA LEU A 102 -15.39 -20.66 -16.57
C LEU A 102 -14.54 -20.96 -15.32
N ALA A 103 -14.26 -22.23 -15.03
CA ALA A 103 -13.43 -22.64 -13.90
C ALA A 103 -12.02 -22.03 -13.97
N ASN A 104 -11.39 -22.04 -15.14
CA ASN A 104 -10.09 -21.40 -15.34
C ASN A 104 -10.17 -19.87 -15.18
N ARG A 105 -11.26 -19.25 -15.67
CA ARG A 105 -11.47 -17.81 -15.51
C ARG A 105 -11.70 -17.42 -14.06
N THR A 106 -12.45 -18.19 -13.28
CA THR A 106 -12.67 -17.92 -11.86
C THR A 106 -11.38 -18.05 -11.07
N GLN A 107 -10.57 -19.09 -11.33
CA GLN A 107 -9.26 -19.23 -10.69
C GLN A 107 -8.35 -18.02 -10.96
N ILE A 108 -8.25 -17.57 -12.21
CA ILE A 108 -7.43 -16.40 -12.56
C ILE A 108 -7.96 -15.12 -11.88
N LEU A 109 -9.27 -15.01 -11.69
CA LEU A 109 -9.87 -13.86 -11.01
C LEU A 109 -9.55 -13.86 -9.52
N GLU A 110 -9.65 -15.01 -8.86
CA GLU A 110 -9.28 -15.18 -7.44
C GLU A 110 -7.81 -14.83 -7.20
N GLU A 111 -6.89 -15.37 -8.03
CA GLU A 111 -5.46 -15.04 -7.94
C GLU A 111 -5.19 -13.54 -8.15
N LYS A 112 -5.94 -12.90 -9.06
CA LYS A 112 -5.82 -11.45 -9.29
C LYS A 112 -6.36 -10.62 -8.14
N GLU A 113 -7.44 -11.06 -7.50
CA GLU A 113 -8.01 -10.41 -6.33
C GLU A 113 -7.00 -10.39 -5.18
N ASP A 114 -6.36 -11.52 -4.88
CA ASP A 114 -5.31 -11.62 -3.86
C ASP A 114 -4.15 -10.65 -4.15
N VAL A 115 -3.69 -10.58 -5.41
CA VAL A 115 -2.63 -9.65 -5.81
C VAL A 115 -3.04 -8.19 -5.65
N ILE A 116 -4.32 -7.85 -5.89
CA ILE A 116 -4.83 -6.49 -5.71
C ILE A 116 -4.85 -6.13 -4.23
N LEU A 117 -5.36 -7.04 -3.38
CA LEU A 117 -5.40 -6.86 -1.93
C LEU A 117 -3.99 -6.65 -1.35
N ILE A 118 -3.04 -7.52 -1.70
CA ILE A 118 -1.64 -7.40 -1.26
C ILE A 118 -1.02 -6.06 -1.72
N LYS A 119 -1.31 -5.63 -2.96
CA LYS A 119 -0.81 -4.33 -3.45
C LYS A 119 -1.42 -3.16 -2.70
N GLN A 120 -2.69 -3.24 -2.31
CA GLN A 120 -3.35 -2.23 -1.52
C GLN A 120 -2.73 -2.14 -0.12
N ASP A 121 -2.55 -3.28 0.54
CA ASP A 121 -1.93 -3.34 1.87
C ASP A 121 -0.49 -2.82 1.84
N LEU A 122 0.28 -3.20 0.80
CA LEU A 122 1.64 -2.69 0.61
C LEU A 122 1.65 -1.16 0.41
N ARG A 123 0.68 -0.60 -0.31
CA ARG A 123 0.56 0.86 -0.48
C ARG A 123 0.25 1.55 0.84
N GLN A 124 -0.70 1.00 1.62
CA GLN A 124 -1.06 1.54 2.93
C GLN A 124 0.12 1.46 3.91
N SER A 125 0.80 0.31 3.96
CA SER A 125 1.98 0.10 4.78
C SER A 125 3.10 1.09 4.42
N ARG A 126 3.44 1.24 3.13
CA ARG A 126 4.43 2.23 2.68
C ARG A 126 4.06 3.67 3.02
N ALA A 127 2.78 4.04 2.89
CA ALA A 127 2.32 5.37 3.28
C ALA A 127 2.50 5.58 4.79
N SER A 128 2.15 4.59 5.61
CA SER A 128 2.36 4.66 7.06
C SER A 128 3.84 4.74 7.45
N GLU A 129 4.72 4.00 6.76
CA GLU A 129 6.16 4.08 6.96
C GLU A 129 6.72 5.47 6.63
N GLN A 130 6.27 6.08 5.53
CA GLN A 130 6.66 7.44 5.15
C GLN A 130 6.20 8.46 6.20
N ASP A 131 4.95 8.37 6.65
CA ASP A 131 4.43 9.24 7.71
C ASP A 131 5.22 9.11 9.01
N LEU A 132 5.61 7.89 9.38
CA LEU A 132 6.43 7.63 10.56
C LEU A 132 7.85 8.19 10.38
N GLN A 133 8.46 8.03 9.21
CA GLN A 133 9.77 8.60 8.92
C GLN A 133 9.76 10.12 9.00
N ASP A 134 8.74 10.78 8.44
CA ASP A 134 8.61 12.24 8.51
C ASP A 134 8.35 12.71 9.96
N LYS A 135 7.56 11.98 10.74
CA LYS A 135 7.37 12.26 12.18
C LYS A 135 8.67 12.12 12.95
N LEU A 136 9.43 11.04 12.72
CA LEU A 136 10.73 10.81 13.36
C LEU A 136 11.72 11.91 12.99
N GLU A 137 11.80 12.30 11.72
CA GLU A 137 12.65 13.40 11.27
C GLU A 137 12.29 14.72 11.97
N ARG A 138 11.00 15.02 12.08
CA ARG A 138 10.52 16.24 12.78
C ARG A 138 10.91 16.23 14.25
N LEU A 139 10.75 15.09 14.94
CA LEU A 139 11.13 14.94 16.34
C LEU A 139 12.65 15.03 16.53
N GLU A 140 13.43 14.38 15.67
CA GLU A 140 14.88 14.41 15.69
C GLU A 140 15.41 15.84 15.51
N ASN A 141 14.86 16.58 14.53
CA ASN A 141 15.21 17.98 14.32
C ASN A 141 14.74 18.89 15.46
N ALA A 142 13.57 18.63 16.06
CA ALA A 142 13.10 19.37 17.22
C ALA A 142 14.05 19.18 18.41
N ALA A 143 14.50 17.94 18.66
CA ALA A 143 15.46 17.63 19.71
C ALA A 143 16.84 18.26 19.47
N ARG A 144 17.27 18.35 18.20
CA ARG A 144 18.55 18.97 17.80
C ARG A 144 18.46 20.47 17.52
N ARG A 145 17.28 21.08 17.68
CA ARG A 145 17.03 22.46 17.29
C ARG A 145 17.99 23.45 17.94
N ASN A 146 18.38 23.20 19.18
CA ASN A 146 19.32 24.07 19.91
C ASN A 146 20.79 23.63 19.81
N ASN A 147 21.07 22.53 19.12
CA ASN A 147 22.43 22.03 18.96
C ASN A 147 23.17 22.76 17.82
N LEU A 148 24.43 23.10 18.06
CA LEU A 148 25.36 23.72 17.12
C LEU A 148 26.59 22.83 17.00
N ARG A 149 27.11 22.67 15.78
CA ARG A 149 28.34 21.93 15.50
C ARG A 149 29.45 22.88 15.10
N ILE A 150 30.58 22.79 15.78
CA ILE A 150 31.79 23.55 15.46
C ILE A 150 32.86 22.57 14.97
N PHE A 151 33.43 22.84 13.79
CA PHE A 151 34.44 22.01 13.14
C PHE A 151 35.80 22.72 13.08
N ASN A 152 36.87 21.94 12.94
CA ASN A 152 38.24 22.41 12.72
C ASN A 152 38.87 23.20 13.89
N VAL A 153 38.35 23.04 15.11
CA VAL A 153 39.03 23.53 16.33
C VAL A 153 40.13 22.53 16.70
N PRO A 154 41.42 22.91 16.74
CA PRO A 154 42.50 22.01 17.16
C PRO A 154 42.23 21.37 18.52
N GLU A 155 42.75 20.17 18.78
CA GLU A 155 42.62 19.56 20.11
C GLU A 155 43.70 20.11 21.04
N GLY A 156 43.35 20.44 22.29
CA GLY A 156 44.28 20.96 23.30
C GLY A 156 44.33 22.48 23.44
N VAL A 157 43.81 23.25 22.47
CA VAL A 157 43.71 24.73 22.58
C VAL A 157 42.60 25.21 23.51
N GLU A 158 41.70 24.30 23.90
CA GLU A 158 40.49 24.62 24.67
C GLU A 158 40.78 24.91 26.15
N GLY A 159 41.93 24.46 26.66
CA GLY A 159 42.22 24.49 28.09
C GLY A 159 41.33 23.55 28.90
N ASP A 160 41.18 23.85 30.20
CA ASP A 160 40.38 23.05 31.12
C ASP A 160 38.86 23.23 30.92
N ASP A 161 38.43 24.45 30.55
CA ASP A 161 37.02 24.81 30.40
C ASP A 161 36.63 25.13 28.94
N ILE A 162 36.27 24.07 28.20
CA ILE A 162 35.78 24.16 26.80
C ILE A 162 34.62 25.16 26.67
N LYS A 163 33.79 25.26 27.71
CA LYS A 163 32.62 26.16 27.75
C LYS A 163 33.03 27.63 27.64
N ILE A 164 34.00 28.05 28.46
CA ILE A 164 34.49 29.44 28.49
C ILE A 164 35.25 29.71 27.19
N PHE A 165 36.09 28.78 26.74
CA PHE A 165 36.83 28.90 25.48
C PHE A 165 35.91 29.10 24.28
N ILE A 166 34.81 28.35 24.18
CA ILE A 166 33.87 28.51 23.06
C ILE A 166 33.07 29.81 23.18
N ALA A 167 32.70 30.24 24.39
CA ALA A 167 32.04 31.53 24.57
C ALA A 167 32.95 32.69 24.12
N SER A 168 34.23 32.69 24.53
CA SER A 168 35.20 33.70 24.11
C SER A 168 35.46 33.63 22.60
N LEU A 169 35.66 32.42 22.04
CA LEU A 169 35.89 32.23 20.60
C LEU A 169 34.72 32.78 19.77
N ILE A 170 33.48 32.51 20.18
CA ILE A 170 32.28 32.99 19.48
C ILE A 170 32.18 34.51 19.56
N LYS A 171 32.41 35.12 20.74
CA LYS A 171 32.33 36.58 20.89
C LYS A 171 33.42 37.29 20.10
N ASP A 172 34.66 36.84 20.21
CA ASP A 172 35.82 37.43 19.54
C ASP A 172 35.67 37.39 18.02
N THR A 173 35.08 36.31 17.49
CA THR A 173 34.89 36.15 16.05
C THR A 173 33.64 36.84 15.53
N LEU A 174 32.49 36.68 16.19
CA LEU A 174 31.19 37.08 15.65
C LEU A 174 30.70 38.46 16.10
N GLN A 175 31.47 39.18 16.94
CA GLN A 175 31.16 40.55 17.40
C GLN A 175 29.70 40.68 17.89
N LEU A 176 29.30 39.76 18.75
CA LEU A 176 27.95 39.73 19.33
C LEU A 176 27.78 40.85 20.37
N GLU A 177 26.53 41.30 20.56
CA GLU A 177 26.18 42.26 21.62
C GLU A 177 26.26 41.60 23.00
N GLU A 178 25.97 40.29 23.05
CA GLU A 178 26.03 39.49 24.26
C GLU A 178 27.47 39.36 24.81
N THR A 179 27.61 39.41 26.14
CA THR A 179 28.91 39.21 26.79
C THR A 179 29.34 37.74 26.76
N GLU A 180 30.61 37.46 27.09
CA GLU A 180 31.12 36.07 27.16
C GLU A 180 30.37 35.28 28.22
N GLN A 181 30.05 35.96 29.33
CA GLN A 181 29.30 35.41 30.44
C GLN A 181 27.86 35.08 30.01
N ASP A 182 27.21 35.93 29.22
CA ASP A 182 25.86 35.65 28.71
C ASP A 182 25.84 34.44 27.77
N ILE A 183 26.81 34.36 26.86
CA ILE A 183 26.93 33.24 25.92
C ILE A 183 27.23 31.95 26.69
N ALA A 184 28.15 31.99 27.65
CA ALA A 184 28.44 30.85 28.50
C ALA A 184 27.21 30.45 29.34
N ALA A 185 26.46 31.40 29.89
CA ALA A 185 25.26 31.09 30.67
C ALA A 185 24.19 30.35 29.84
N ASP A 186 24.03 30.69 28.55
CA ASP A 186 23.08 30.02 27.66
C ASP A 186 23.55 28.62 27.20
N ILE A 187 24.83 28.25 27.36
CA ILE A 187 25.31 26.90 27.02
C ILE A 187 24.91 25.90 28.11
N GLN A 188 24.03 24.97 27.78
CA GLN A 188 23.58 23.90 28.68
C GLN A 188 24.57 22.73 28.70
N ARG A 189 25.03 22.28 27.54
CA ARG A 189 25.97 21.15 27.40
C ARG A 189 26.96 21.42 26.30
N ILE A 190 28.21 21.01 26.53
CA ILE A 190 29.27 21.12 25.54
C ILE A 190 30.22 19.93 25.66
N HIS A 191 30.58 19.33 24.52
CA HIS A 191 31.55 18.24 24.47
C HIS A 191 32.08 18.03 23.06
N ARG A 192 33.22 17.33 22.95
CA ARG A 192 33.75 16.81 21.68
C ARG A 192 32.99 15.55 21.26
N ASP A 193 32.61 15.47 19.98
CA ASP A 193 31.90 14.33 19.38
C ASP A 193 32.74 13.74 18.21
N PRO A 194 33.07 12.43 18.21
CA PRO A 194 32.76 11.42 19.22
C PRO A 194 33.56 11.59 20.52
N PHE A 195 33.01 11.10 21.63
CA PHE A 195 33.63 11.25 22.96
C PHE A 195 35.04 10.64 23.05
N ARG A 196 35.29 9.52 22.33
CA ARG A 196 36.62 8.91 22.24
C ARG A 196 37.38 9.45 21.03
N ARG A 197 38.65 9.80 21.24
CA ARG A 197 39.56 10.15 20.16
C ARG A 197 39.99 8.86 19.46
N ASP A 198 39.87 8.85 18.14
CA ASP A 198 40.43 7.81 17.29
C ASP A 198 41.86 8.20 16.91
N PRO A 199 42.89 7.42 17.31
CA PRO A 199 44.28 7.73 17.01
C PRO A 199 44.59 7.78 15.50
N GLY A 200 43.77 7.14 14.66
CA GLY A 200 43.91 7.20 13.21
C GLY A 200 43.33 8.45 12.55
N ARG A 201 42.52 9.25 13.27
CA ARG A 201 41.91 10.46 12.71
C ARG A 201 42.86 11.65 12.76
N LYS A 202 43.25 12.12 11.57
CA LYS A 202 44.04 13.35 11.40
C LYS A 202 43.22 14.63 11.62
N LYS A 203 41.91 14.59 11.39
CA LYS A 203 41.02 15.75 11.55
C LYS A 203 40.61 15.91 13.02
N PRO A 204 40.59 17.13 13.56
CA PRO A 204 40.13 17.35 14.93
C PRO A 204 38.66 16.96 15.09
N ARG A 205 38.29 16.49 16.28
CA ARG A 205 36.89 16.16 16.58
C ARG A 205 36.02 17.42 16.56
N LYS A 206 34.78 17.29 16.12
CA LYS A 206 33.82 18.40 16.17
C LYS A 206 33.39 18.64 17.62
N ILE A 207 33.02 19.87 17.93
CA ILE A 207 32.43 20.24 19.23
C ILE A 207 30.93 20.36 19.01
N LEU A 208 30.16 19.67 19.86
CA LEU A 208 28.71 19.80 19.92
C LEU A 208 28.36 20.71 21.09
N VAL A 209 27.67 21.81 20.78
CA VAL A 209 27.21 22.78 21.77
C VAL A 209 25.69 22.76 21.79
N ASN A 210 25.09 22.56 22.95
CA ASN A 210 23.64 22.68 23.15
C ASN A 210 23.37 23.99 23.90
N PHE A 211 22.60 24.86 23.27
CA PHE A 211 22.13 26.12 23.83
C PHE A 211 20.77 25.95 24.54
N LEU A 212 20.52 26.75 25.56
CA LEU A 212 19.23 26.82 26.23
C LEU A 212 18.22 27.48 25.30
N THR A 213 18.63 28.53 24.58
CA THR A 213 17.74 29.33 23.74
C THR A 213 18.07 29.22 22.25
N TYR A 214 17.07 28.91 21.42
CA TYR A 214 17.23 28.90 19.96
C TYR A 214 17.61 30.27 19.38
N ALA A 215 17.19 31.36 20.04
CA ALA A 215 17.46 32.73 19.62
C ALA A 215 18.97 33.02 19.54
N LEU A 216 19.73 32.66 20.56
CA LEU A 216 21.18 32.88 20.59
C LEU A 216 21.88 32.03 19.52
N LYS A 217 21.54 30.74 19.42
CA LYS A 217 22.03 29.87 18.33
C LYS A 217 21.76 30.49 16.96
N LYS A 218 20.56 31.02 16.73
CA LYS A 218 20.18 31.64 15.45
C LYS A 218 21.02 32.88 15.16
N LYS A 219 21.27 33.75 16.14
CA LYS A 219 22.14 34.93 15.99
C LYS A 219 23.57 34.52 15.61
N ILE A 220 24.13 33.54 16.33
CA ILE A 220 25.47 32.97 16.06
C ILE A 220 25.53 32.48 14.60
N LEU A 221 24.56 31.68 14.15
CA LEU A 221 24.54 31.17 12.78
C LEU A 221 24.41 32.27 11.73
N LEU A 222 23.56 33.27 11.96
CA LEU A 222 23.38 34.38 11.01
C LEU A 222 24.64 35.23 10.88
N ASN A 223 25.31 35.53 11.99
CA ASN A 223 26.56 36.29 11.96
C ASN A 223 27.71 35.46 11.38
N ALA A 224 27.75 34.16 11.67
CA ALA A 224 28.68 33.25 11.04
C ALA A 224 28.49 33.17 9.51
N LEU A 225 27.25 33.20 9.02
CA LEU A 225 26.97 33.22 7.58
C LEU A 225 27.39 34.53 6.89
N LYS A 226 27.31 35.66 7.60
CA LYS A 226 27.80 36.95 7.08
C LYS A 226 29.32 36.96 6.92
N GLN A 227 30.03 36.24 7.78
CA GLN A 227 31.47 36.11 7.70
C GLN A 227 31.84 34.97 6.75
N LYS A 228 32.53 35.28 5.65
CA LYS A 228 32.96 34.27 4.67
C LYS A 228 33.85 33.18 5.27
N THR A 229 34.67 33.54 6.27
CA THR A 229 35.57 32.62 6.96
C THR A 229 35.66 32.99 8.44
N LEU A 230 35.46 32.04 9.33
CA LEU A 230 35.66 32.23 10.77
C LEU A 230 37.10 31.87 11.11
N ARG A 231 37.82 32.81 11.73
CA ARG A 231 39.21 32.62 12.16
C ARG A 231 39.30 32.85 13.65
N GLY A 232 39.71 31.82 14.39
CA GLY A 232 40.26 31.99 15.73
C GLY A 232 41.68 32.53 15.65
N LYS A 233 42.38 32.58 16.79
CA LYS A 233 43.75 33.11 16.88
C LYS A 233 44.68 32.52 15.80
N ASP A 234 44.81 31.18 15.78
CA ASP A 234 45.76 30.48 14.90
C ASP A 234 45.10 29.43 13.99
N PHE A 235 43.76 29.39 13.92
CA PHE A 235 43.04 28.37 13.16
C PHE A 235 41.77 28.91 12.53
N SER A 236 41.36 28.32 11.40
CA SER A 236 40.03 28.55 10.83
C SER A 236 39.06 27.48 11.32
N PHE A 237 37.82 27.88 11.59
CA PHE A 237 36.77 26.96 12.03
C PHE A 237 35.49 27.17 11.24
N GLU A 238 34.61 26.18 11.31
CA GLU A 238 33.30 26.25 10.66
C GLU A 238 32.21 25.99 11.69
N VAL A 239 31.11 26.74 11.55
CA VAL A 239 29.93 26.60 12.39
C VAL A 239 28.77 26.14 11.53
N ARG A 240 28.09 25.07 11.94
CA ARG A 240 26.91 24.54 11.24
C ARG A 240 25.82 24.14 12.23
N SER A 241 24.58 24.16 11.76
CA SER A 241 23.45 23.57 12.49
C SER A 241 23.60 22.06 12.61
N ASP A 242 23.21 21.51 13.75
CA ASP A 242 23.00 20.07 13.91
C ASP A 242 21.62 19.69 13.32
N LEU A 243 21.62 19.07 12.15
CA LEU A 243 20.39 18.66 11.44
C LEU A 243 20.33 17.14 11.31
N ALA A 244 19.11 16.60 11.20
CA ALA A 244 18.89 15.22 10.81
C ALA A 244 19.52 14.93 9.44
N ARG A 245 19.96 13.68 9.23
CA ARG A 245 20.67 13.28 8.00
C ARG A 245 19.79 13.45 6.76
N SER A 246 18.51 13.10 6.85
CA SER A 246 17.50 13.30 5.81
C SER A 246 17.37 14.78 5.42
N THR A 247 17.30 15.68 6.41
CA THR A 247 17.20 17.12 6.19
C THR A 247 18.46 17.67 5.52
N LEU A 248 19.64 17.22 5.97
CA LEU A 248 20.90 17.60 5.36
C LEU A 248 20.99 17.13 3.90
N ASN A 249 20.56 15.90 3.62
CA ASN A 249 20.52 15.37 2.26
C ASN A 249 19.57 16.19 1.37
N ARG A 250 18.36 16.53 1.85
CA ARG A 250 17.42 17.40 1.12
C ARG A 250 18.02 18.79 0.82
N GLN A 251 18.72 19.39 1.79
CA GLN A 251 19.43 20.65 1.55
C GLN A 251 20.54 20.51 0.51
N TRP A 252 21.31 19.42 0.57
CA TRP A 252 22.38 19.14 -0.39
C TRP A 252 21.84 18.90 -1.79
N GLU A 253 20.74 18.16 -1.94
CA GLU A 253 20.07 17.97 -3.24
C GLU A 253 19.62 19.29 -3.87
N ILE A 254 19.12 20.23 -3.06
CA ILE A 254 18.76 21.57 -3.55
C ILE A 254 20.01 22.30 -4.06
N VAL A 255 21.12 22.24 -3.31
CA VAL A 255 22.39 22.85 -3.71
C VAL A 255 22.93 22.20 -4.99
N LEU A 256 22.95 20.87 -5.07
CA LEU A 256 23.38 20.13 -6.25
C LEU A 256 22.53 20.48 -7.47
N ARG A 257 21.22 20.63 -7.31
CA ARG A 257 20.32 21.05 -8.40
C ARG A 257 20.67 22.43 -8.93
N ILE A 258 20.94 23.39 -8.04
CA ILE A 258 21.38 24.75 -8.41
C ILE A 258 22.72 24.69 -9.14
N LEU A 259 23.68 23.93 -8.60
CA LEU A 259 25.00 23.78 -9.21
C LEU A 259 24.92 23.13 -10.60
N ARG A 260 24.15 22.04 -10.76
CA ARG A 260 23.94 21.39 -12.06
C ARG A 260 23.35 22.36 -13.09
N SER A 261 22.37 23.18 -12.68
CA SER A 261 21.79 24.20 -13.55
C SER A 261 22.84 25.24 -13.99
N TRP A 262 23.67 25.71 -13.06
CA TRP A 262 24.70 26.70 -13.33
C TRP A 262 25.83 26.15 -14.23
N VAL A 263 26.22 24.90 -14.02
CA VAL A 263 27.20 24.18 -14.82
C VAL A 263 26.69 23.99 -16.24
N LEU A 264 25.43 23.57 -16.40
CA LEU A 264 24.80 23.39 -17.70
C LEU A 264 24.70 24.70 -18.49
N GLN A 265 24.47 25.82 -17.81
CA GLN A 265 24.50 27.16 -18.41
C GLN A 265 25.90 27.59 -18.88
N ARG A 266 26.97 27.03 -18.29
CA ARG A 266 28.36 27.45 -18.54
C ARG A 266 29.21 26.41 -19.30
N ASN A 267 28.61 25.30 -19.76
CA ASN A 267 29.31 24.21 -20.44
C ASN A 267 30.57 23.71 -19.70
N LEU A 268 30.52 23.69 -18.36
CA LEU A 268 31.60 23.17 -17.54
C LEU A 268 31.35 21.68 -17.26
N ASN A 269 32.40 20.86 -17.18
CA ASN A 269 32.28 19.48 -16.72
C ASN A 269 32.16 19.46 -15.19
N PHE A 270 31.00 19.07 -14.65
CA PHE A 270 30.79 18.89 -13.21
C PHE A 270 30.83 17.42 -12.84
N GLN A 271 31.86 17.03 -12.10
CA GLN A 271 31.88 15.75 -11.38
C GLN A 271 31.53 16.01 -9.92
N PRO A 272 30.44 15.43 -9.38
CA PRO A 272 30.15 15.54 -7.96
C PRO A 272 31.23 14.81 -7.15
N PRO A 273 31.67 15.33 -6.00
CA PRO A 273 32.59 14.62 -5.12
C PRO A 273 31.91 13.33 -4.65
N CYS A 274 32.55 12.18 -4.89
CA CYS A 274 32.12 10.90 -4.36
C CYS A 274 32.08 10.99 -2.83
N GLY A 275 30.92 10.66 -2.25
CA GLY A 275 30.67 10.69 -0.80
C GLY A 275 31.28 9.51 -0.07
#